data_AF-A0A497LVP7-F1
#
_entry.id   AF-A0A497LVP7-F1
#
_cell.length_a   1.000
_cell.length_b   1.000
_cell.length_c   1.000
_cell.angle_alpha   90.00
_cell.angle_beta   90.00
_cell.angle_gamma   90.00
#
_symmetry.space_group_name_H-M   'P 1'
#
loop_
_entity.id
_entity.type
_entity.pdbx_description
1 polymer ?
#
loop_
_entity_poly.entity_id
_entity_poly.type
_entity_poly.pdbx_seq_one_letter_code
_entity_poly.pdbx_strand_id
1 'polypeptide(L)'
;MPVSIHKIKTALLEQARDNLMRARMELDRAYDCIRMGKAGATLNAYETASGAIDAASRFLYFAESCGLISSDEAEYLFRELEKLQMERFEFWHRCIWRAFVAGFPQCQEWIKVPRRIS
;
A
#
# COMPACT_ATOMS: atom_id res chain seq x y z
N MET A 1 27.91 -6.76 -21.24
CA MET A 1 26.66 -6.97 -22.01
C MET A 1 25.71 -5.81 -21.75
N PRO A 2 25.22 -5.07 -22.75
CA PRO A 2 24.22 -4.03 -22.53
C PRO A 2 22.88 -4.66 -22.10
N VAL A 3 22.27 -4.13 -21.06
CA VAL A 3 20.92 -4.52 -20.62
C VAL A 3 19.93 -4.03 -21.68
N SER A 4 19.16 -4.93 -22.29
CA SER A 4 18.12 -4.55 -23.25
C SER A 4 17.04 -3.73 -22.53
N ILE A 5 16.74 -2.54 -23.06
CA ILE A 5 15.66 -1.67 -22.58
C ILE A 5 14.33 -2.44 -22.48
N HIS A 6 14.11 -3.43 -23.35
CA HIS A 6 12.92 -4.27 -23.30
C HIS A 6 12.85 -5.14 -22.03
N LYS A 7 13.98 -5.68 -21.54
CA LYS A 7 14.01 -6.46 -20.29
C LYS A 7 13.70 -5.61 -19.06
N ILE A 8 14.18 -4.36 -19.05
CA ILE A 8 13.88 -3.40 -17.98
C ILE A 8 12.38 -3.10 -17.96
N LYS A 9 11.79 -2.90 -19.13
CA LYS A 9 10.36 -2.63 -19.28
C LYS A 9 9.48 -3.74 -18.72
N THR A 10 9.74 -4.99 -19.07
CA THR A 10 8.97 -6.14 -18.56
C THR A 10 9.13 -6.31 -17.05
N ALA A 11 10.36 -6.14 -16.53
CA ALA A 11 10.63 -6.27 -15.10
C ALA A 11 9.89 -5.22 -14.26
N LEU A 12 9.70 -4.00 -14.77
CA LEU A 12 8.97 -2.94 -14.04
C LEU A 12 7.48 -3.25 -13.92
N LEU A 13 6.87 -3.80 -14.98
CA LEU A 13 5.47 -4.21 -14.94
C LEU A 13 5.27 -5.40 -13.99
N GLU A 14 6.18 -6.37 -14.01
CA GLU A 14 6.17 -7.48 -13.05
C GLU A 14 6.29 -6.95 -11.61
N GLN A 15 7.22 -6.02 -11.34
CA GLN A 15 7.33 -5.39 -10.03
C GLN A 15 6.06 -4.65 -9.61
N ALA A 16 5.36 -3.99 -10.54
CA ALA A 16 4.09 -3.34 -10.23
C ALA A 16 3.04 -4.36 -9.75
N ARG A 17 2.90 -5.47 -10.48
CA ARG A 17 1.96 -6.56 -10.14
C ARG A 17 2.33 -7.23 -8.82
N ASP A 18 3.61 -7.50 -8.60
CA ASP A 18 4.11 -8.10 -7.35
C ASP A 18 3.81 -7.20 -6.14
N ASN A 19 3.98 -5.88 -6.30
CA ASN A 19 3.66 -4.93 -5.24
C ASN A 19 2.15 -4.84 -4.98
N LEU A 20 1.28 -4.95 -6.00
CA LEU A 20 -0.17 -5.06 -5.79
C LEU A 20 -0.53 -6.33 -5.01
N MET A 21 0.06 -7.47 -5.37
CA MET A 21 -0.17 -8.73 -4.66
C MET A 21 0.30 -8.65 -3.21
N ARG A 22 1.51 -8.13 -2.98
CA ARG A 22 2.05 -7.92 -1.63
C ARG A 22 1.18 -6.95 -0.82
N ALA A 23 0.75 -5.85 -1.42
CA ALA A 23 -0.14 -4.89 -0.77
C ALA A 23 -1.43 -5.55 -0.26
N ARG A 24 -2.07 -6.35 -1.12
CA ARG A 24 -3.26 -7.13 -0.75
C ARG A 24 -2.98 -8.06 0.43
N MET A 25 -1.96 -8.92 0.30
CA MET A 25 -1.60 -9.89 1.33
C MET A 25 -1.31 -9.24 2.69
N GLU A 26 -0.57 -8.13 2.70
CA GLU A 26 -0.21 -7.43 3.93
C GLU A 26 -1.40 -6.68 4.54
N LEU A 27 -2.33 -6.19 3.72
CA LEU A 27 -3.56 -5.58 4.21
C LEU A 27 -4.48 -6.61 4.87
N ASP A 28 -4.63 -7.78 4.23
CA ASP A 28 -5.37 -8.90 4.81
C ASP A 28 -4.72 -9.37 6.12
N ARG A 29 -3.38 -9.46 6.16
CA ARG A 29 -2.62 -9.75 7.38
C ARG A 29 -2.85 -8.70 8.47
N ALA A 30 -2.99 -7.42 8.12
CA ALA A 30 -3.29 -6.37 9.08
C ALA A 30 -4.68 -6.57 9.72
N TYR A 31 -5.70 -6.91 8.90
CA TYR A 31 -7.04 -7.27 9.38
C TYR A 31 -7.04 -8.48 10.32
N ASP A 32 -6.24 -9.51 10.01
CA ASP A 32 -6.15 -10.69 10.88
C ASP A 32 -5.40 -10.38 12.18
N CYS A 33 -4.31 -9.61 12.11
CA CYS A 33 -3.56 -9.21 13.30
C CYS A 33 -4.42 -8.42 14.29
N ILE A 34 -5.29 -7.52 13.80
CA ILE A 34 -6.16 -6.74 14.69
C ILE A 34 -7.26 -7.60 15.30
N ARG A 35 -7.84 -8.55 14.55
CA ARG A 35 -8.80 -9.53 15.09
C ARG A 35 -8.20 -10.35 16.23
N MET A 36 -6.91 -10.66 16.14
CA MET A 36 -6.15 -11.37 17.18
C MET A 36 -5.66 -10.47 18.33
N GLY A 37 -5.95 -9.16 18.31
CA GLY A 37 -5.49 -8.21 19.33
C GLY A 37 -3.99 -7.90 19.28
N LYS A 38 -3.30 -8.20 18.17
CA LYS A 38 -1.85 -8.01 18.03
C LYS A 38 -1.52 -6.63 17.45
N ALA A 39 -1.64 -5.58 18.28
CA ALA A 39 -1.49 -4.19 17.83
C ALA A 39 -0.16 -3.90 17.10
N GLY A 40 0.98 -4.35 17.63
CA GLY A 40 2.29 -4.14 16.98
C GLY A 40 2.42 -4.83 15.61
N ALA A 41 1.94 -6.08 15.50
CA ALA A 41 1.94 -6.80 14.23
C ALA A 41 0.96 -6.18 13.22
N THR A 42 -0.15 -5.63 13.70
CA THR A 42 -1.14 -4.90 12.91
C THR A 42 -0.51 -3.67 12.24
N LEU A 43 0.19 -2.85 13.02
CA LEU A 43 0.80 -1.62 12.50
C LEU A 43 1.88 -1.93 11.46
N ASN A 44 2.74 -2.91 11.74
CA ASN A 44 3.78 -3.35 10.81
C ASN A 44 3.20 -3.86 9.47
N ALA A 45 2.15 -4.69 9.53
CA ALA A 45 1.47 -5.17 8.33
C ALA A 45 0.84 -4.03 7.53
N TYR A 46 0.17 -3.10 8.21
CA TYR A 46 -0.41 -1.91 7.59
C TYR A 46 0.64 -1.01 6.90
N GLU A 47 1.77 -0.74 7.57
CA GLU A 47 2.86 0.05 6.99
C GLU A 47 3.49 -0.64 5.78
N THR A 48 3.68 -1.96 5.85
CA THR A 48 4.18 -2.76 4.73
C THR A 48 3.22 -2.73 3.54
N ALA A 49 1.91 -2.90 3.79
CA ALA A 49 0.88 -2.77 2.77
C ALA A 49 0.89 -1.37 2.14
N SER A 50 1.03 -0.32 2.96
CA SER A 50 1.08 1.07 2.50
C SER A 50 2.27 1.32 1.59
N GLY A 51 3.46 0.86 1.97
CA GLY A 51 4.66 0.98 1.14
C GLY A 51 4.55 0.21 -0.17
N ALA A 52 3.94 -0.98 -0.16
CA ALA A 52 3.69 -1.76 -1.36
C ALA A 52 2.69 -1.08 -2.31
N ILE A 53 1.61 -0.47 -1.79
CA ILE A 53 0.67 0.33 -2.59
C ILE A 53 1.39 1.52 -3.25
N ASP A 54 2.20 2.25 -2.49
CA ASP A 54 2.90 3.42 -3.01
C ASP A 54 3.95 3.02 -4.07
N ALA A 55 4.63 1.89 -3.88
CA ALA A 55 5.54 1.32 -4.88
C ALA A 55 4.81 0.87 -6.15
N ALA A 56 3.71 0.12 -6.01
CA ALA A 56 2.87 -0.32 -7.13
C ALA A 56 2.39 0.88 -7.96
N SER A 57 1.89 1.93 -7.28
CA SER A 57 1.47 3.17 -7.92
C SER A 57 2.57 3.76 -8.81
N ARG A 58 3.78 3.95 -8.28
CA ARG A 58 4.91 4.51 -9.03
C ARG A 58 5.27 3.67 -10.26
N PHE A 59 5.32 2.36 -10.10
CA PHE A 59 5.66 1.47 -11.21
C PHE A 59 4.57 1.41 -12.29
N LEU A 60 3.28 1.45 -11.91
CA LEU A 60 2.16 1.50 -12.84
C LEU A 60 2.15 2.80 -13.65
N TYR A 61 2.27 3.95 -12.99
CA TYR A 61 2.35 5.24 -13.69
C TYR A 61 3.54 5.29 -14.66
N PHE A 62 4.69 4.78 -14.25
CA PHE A 62 5.84 4.68 -15.12
C PHE A 62 5.57 3.75 -16.32
N ALA A 63 4.99 2.57 -16.08
CA ALA A 63 4.68 1.59 -17.12
C ALA A 63 3.67 2.14 -18.14
N GLU A 64 2.63 2.84 -17.68
CA GLU A 64 1.66 3.51 -18.55
C GLU A 64 2.32 4.62 -19.39
N SER A 65 3.08 5.52 -18.74
CA SER A 65 3.74 6.64 -19.43
C SER A 65 4.73 6.20 -20.51
N CYS A 66 5.33 5.01 -20.35
CA CYS A 66 6.27 4.42 -21.29
C CYS A 66 5.61 3.53 -22.35
N GLY A 67 4.27 3.40 -22.34
CA GLY A 67 3.51 2.54 -23.24
C GLY A 67 3.85 1.06 -23.08
N LEU A 68 4.08 0.60 -21.84
CA LEU A 68 4.49 -0.79 -21.54
C LEU A 68 3.32 -1.75 -21.33
N ILE A 69 2.13 -1.19 -21.16
CA ILE A 69 0.88 -1.91 -20.92
C ILE A 69 -0.17 -1.44 -21.92
N SER A 70 -1.09 -2.32 -22.29
CA SER A 70 -2.27 -1.92 -23.07
C SER A 70 -3.19 -1.05 -22.22
N SER A 71 -4.03 -0.25 -22.86
CA SER A 71 -5.01 0.59 -22.16
C SER A 71 -5.95 -0.23 -21.27
N ASP A 72 -6.43 -1.38 -21.75
CA ASP A 72 -7.30 -2.28 -20.98
C ASP A 72 -6.59 -2.85 -19.74
N GLU A 73 -5.30 -3.20 -19.88
CA GLU A 73 -4.50 -3.69 -18.76
C GLU A 73 -4.20 -2.58 -17.74
N ALA A 74 -3.88 -1.37 -18.22
CA ALA A 74 -3.69 -0.21 -17.36
C ALA A 74 -4.95 0.07 -16.54
N GLU A 75 -6.12 0.13 -17.19
CA GLU A 75 -7.40 0.35 -16.53
C GLU A 75 -7.65 -0.68 -15.42
N TYR A 76 -7.42 -1.96 -15.71
CA TYR A 76 -7.55 -3.03 -14.73
C TYR A 76 -6.62 -2.83 -13.53
N LEU A 77 -5.32 -2.59 -13.77
CA LEU A 77 -4.32 -2.46 -12.71
C LEU A 77 -4.53 -1.20 -11.85
N PHE A 78 -4.92 -0.08 -12.45
CA PHE A 78 -5.24 1.14 -11.73
C PHE A 78 -6.51 1.00 -10.89
N ARG A 79 -7.52 0.28 -11.39
CA ARG A 79 -8.73 -0.04 -10.61
C ARG A 79 -8.40 -0.90 -9.39
N GLU A 80 -7.50 -1.88 -9.52
CA GLU A 80 -7.06 -2.68 -8.37
C GLU A 80 -6.25 -1.85 -7.37
N LEU A 81 -5.38 -0.96 -7.86
CA LEU A 81 -4.64 -0.02 -7.01
C LEU A 81 -5.60 0.90 -6.22
N GLU A 82 -6.63 1.45 -6.88
CA GLU A 82 -7.62 2.34 -6.25
C GLU A 82 -8.39 1.61 -5.14
N LYS A 83 -8.83 0.37 -5.41
CA LYS A 83 -9.49 -0.46 -4.38
C LYS A 83 -8.58 -0.65 -3.16
N LEU A 84 -7.31 -1.01 -3.36
CA LEU A 84 -6.35 -1.17 -2.28
C LEU A 84 -6.13 0.13 -1.49
N GLN A 85 -6.07 1.28 -2.16
CA GLN A 85 -5.94 2.58 -1.50
C GLN A 85 -7.16 2.90 -0.63
N MET A 86 -8.37 2.63 -1.13
CA MET A 86 -9.61 2.84 -0.40
C MET A 86 -9.72 1.90 0.81
N GLU A 87 -9.38 0.63 0.65
CA GLU A 87 -9.38 -0.34 1.74
C GLU A 87 -8.33 -0.02 2.81
N ARG A 88 -7.14 0.44 2.40
CA ARG A 88 -6.11 0.95 3.32
C ARG A 88 -6.64 2.13 4.13
N PHE A 89 -7.30 3.08 3.47
CA PHE A 89 -7.90 4.24 4.15
C PHE A 89 -8.98 3.81 5.15
N GLU A 90 -9.87 2.90 4.74
CA GLU A 90 -10.91 2.36 5.60
C GLU A 90 -10.31 1.65 6.81
N PHE A 91 -9.28 0.82 6.62
CA PHE A 91 -8.56 0.15 7.70
C PHE A 91 -7.99 1.17 8.68
N TRP A 92 -7.25 2.17 8.20
CA TRP A 92 -6.71 3.21 9.05
C TRP A 92 -7.81 3.90 9.87
N HIS A 93 -8.91 4.29 9.23
CA HIS A 93 -9.99 5.01 9.87
C HIS A 93 -10.80 4.16 10.86
N ARG A 94 -11.09 2.89 10.54
CA ARG A 94 -11.93 2.01 11.38
C ARG A 94 -11.15 1.29 12.47
N CYS A 95 -9.93 0.89 12.17
CA CYS A 95 -9.15 -0.01 13.00
C CYS A 95 -8.10 0.76 13.82
N ILE A 96 -7.31 1.61 13.18
CA ILE A 96 -6.23 2.32 13.87
C ILE A 96 -6.77 3.57 14.57
N TRP A 97 -7.47 4.44 13.85
CA TRP A 97 -8.00 5.70 14.40
C TRP A 97 -9.03 5.47 15.50
N ARG A 98 -9.96 4.52 15.36
CA ARG A 98 -10.92 4.23 16.43
C ARG A 98 -10.25 3.59 17.65
N ALA A 99 -9.28 2.69 17.49
CA ALA A 99 -8.51 2.18 18.63
C ALA A 99 -7.77 3.32 19.35
N PHE A 100 -7.25 4.27 18.58
CA PHE A 100 -6.58 5.47 19.09
C PHE A 100 -7.52 6.40 19.88
N VAL A 101 -8.76 6.58 19.41
CA VAL A 101 -9.77 7.44 20.05
C VAL A 101 -10.46 6.75 21.24
N ALA A 102 -10.62 5.42 21.22
CA ALA A 102 -11.48 4.71 22.15
C ALA A 102 -10.82 4.18 23.43
N GLY A 103 -9.48 4.11 23.57
CA GLY A 103 -8.97 3.49 24.81
C GLY A 103 -7.47 3.32 25.06
N PHE A 104 -6.54 4.02 24.39
CA PHE A 104 -5.11 3.80 24.61
C PHE A 104 -4.33 5.07 25.00
N PRO A 105 -4.02 5.28 26.30
CA PRO A 105 -3.21 6.40 26.77
C PRO A 105 -1.79 6.44 26.15
N GLN A 106 -1.21 5.28 25.82
CA GLN A 106 0.14 5.16 25.25
C GLN A 106 0.25 5.75 23.83
N CYS A 107 -0.87 5.86 23.12
CA CYS A 107 -0.95 6.45 21.80
C CYS A 107 -0.90 8.00 21.83
N GLN A 108 -1.14 8.64 22.97
CA GLN A 108 -1.06 10.10 23.12
C GLN A 108 0.37 10.65 22.94
N GLU A 109 1.39 9.84 23.15
CA GLU A 109 2.79 10.23 22.93
C GLU A 109 3.12 10.42 21.45
N TRP A 110 2.46 9.66 20.56
CA TRP A 110 2.62 9.79 19.11
C TRP A 110 1.90 11.04 18.54
N ILE A 111 0.95 11.62 19.28
CA ILE A 111 0.27 12.89 18.94
C ILE A 111 1.20 14.10 19.18
N LYS A 112 2.24 13.96 20.00
CA LYS A 112 3.16 15.06 20.35
C LYS A 112 4.19 15.38 19.27
N VAL A 113 4.18 14.69 18.13
CA VAL A 113 4.94 15.14 16.96
C VAL A 113 4.15 16.28 16.30
N PRO A 114 4.56 17.55 16.42
CA PRO A 114 3.83 18.63 15.80
C PRO A 114 3.87 18.44 14.28
N ARG A 115 2.71 18.20 13.67
CA ARG A 115 2.56 18.29 12.21
C ARG A 115 2.84 19.74 11.81
N ARG A 116 4.03 20.03 11.27
CA ARG A 116 4.17 21.15 10.34
C ARG A 116 3.38 20.77 9.10
N ILE A 117 2.17 21.31 8.99
CA ILE A 117 1.47 21.37 7.70
C ILE A 117 2.17 22.48 6.93
N SER A 118 2.92 22.11 5.89
CA SER A 118 3.40 22.98 4.81
C SER A 118 2.86 22.46 3.50
#